data_AF-A0A1H0AUQ2-F1
#
_entry.id   AF-A0A1H0AUQ2-F1
#
_cell.length_a   1.000
_cell.length_b   1.000
_cell.length_c   1.000
_cell.angle_alpha   90.00
_cell.angle_beta   90.00
_cell.angle_gamma   90.00
#
_symmetry.space_group_name_H-M   'P 1'
#
loop_
_entity.id
_entity.type
_entity.pdbx_description
1 polymer ?
#
loop_
_entity_poly.entity_id
_entity_poly.type
_entity_poly.pdbx_seq_one_letter_code
_entity_poly.pdbx_strand_id
1 'polypeptide(L)'
;MTNLRAKQLLFCLLLIATICACNREKGVDIDMLISKYSKDSKDSIKLQAVEFLKENLENQVSEKLIAFNEETGKEVKIDFDTIVNSENLKKTIRDSNLIFKVIQVKDAKELSNEFIEDQINAFDVFCKNVPWTKRVKKDVLLNYLLPYKIYWEEPGDWRNYFFLRNKSLIAESISDNLVDTMSLDRAVLFLIGAVDGRNEGWFNYSEEHIAYTNAAPSFKWIKSVRKGDCSSEANANAYLLRSVGIPATVDYVPMWGSRNSGHAAAVGLDSNGNIYPQYRLWGAAKIFRFTFKRHLIWTKEIKPYLGMDSFLINSIKHDHWLDVTSSHIKTSDVGFLLPKAISKKFAYICAYNYGRWQPVFWGKIDQNKKVVFKEMGRNILYCLAIPNGKSYSLYGQAFLLDTAGVVKKYRPLYHAVTNLTVSKVNTGSDSWIKKGEKYTLSYLDENSQWKDHGTQIAERDSIIDFKNLPSNSLYRIKKGLDERNLSRPFIYTSNGQQWY
;
A
#
# COMPACT_ATOMS: atom_id res chain seq x y z
N MET A 1 -40.03 8.82 13.47
CA MET A 1 -39.03 9.90 13.30
C MET A 1 -37.68 9.41 12.74
N THR A 2 -37.27 8.17 13.03
CA THR A 2 -35.97 7.55 12.66
C THR A 2 -35.74 7.36 11.14
N ASN A 3 -36.78 7.03 10.38
CA ASN A 3 -36.72 6.88 8.92
C ASN A 3 -36.63 8.23 8.16
N LEU A 4 -36.88 9.37 8.84
CA LEU A 4 -36.89 10.70 8.22
C LEU A 4 -35.47 11.26 8.05
N ARG A 5 -34.57 11.06 9.03
CA ARG A 5 -33.18 11.53 8.96
C ARG A 5 -32.37 10.80 7.89
N ALA A 6 -32.50 9.48 7.81
CA ALA A 6 -31.88 8.70 6.74
C ALA A 6 -32.40 9.15 5.37
N LYS A 7 -33.70 9.36 5.20
CA LYS A 7 -34.30 9.91 3.97
C LYS A 7 -33.83 11.33 3.65
N GLN A 8 -33.69 12.20 4.64
CA GLN A 8 -33.15 13.56 4.47
C GLN A 8 -31.68 13.55 4.06
N LEU A 9 -30.85 12.72 4.69
CA LEU A 9 -29.46 12.51 4.29
C LEU A 9 -29.36 12.01 2.85
N LEU A 10 -30.15 10.99 2.52
CA LEU A 10 -30.24 10.43 1.17
C LEU A 10 -30.65 11.49 0.15
N PHE A 11 -31.64 12.33 0.50
CA PHE A 11 -32.14 13.41 -0.33
C PHE A 11 -31.10 14.51 -0.55
N CYS A 12 -30.42 14.97 0.51
CA CYS A 12 -29.36 15.96 0.42
C CYS A 12 -28.18 15.48 -0.44
N LEU A 13 -27.77 14.22 -0.29
CA LEU A 13 -26.67 13.64 -1.08
C LEU A 13 -27.08 13.38 -2.53
N LEU A 14 -28.33 12.98 -2.79
CA LEU A 14 -28.88 12.86 -4.15
C LEU A 14 -28.90 14.21 -4.88
N LEU A 15 -29.31 15.28 -4.19
CA LEU A 15 -29.29 16.65 -4.74
C LEU A 15 -27.88 17.09 -5.17
N ILE A 16 -26.86 16.73 -4.40
CA ILE A 16 -25.45 17.00 -4.75
C ILE A 16 -25.04 16.17 -5.98
N ALA A 17 -25.43 14.90 -6.04
CA ALA A 17 -25.07 14.01 -7.14
C ALA A 17 -25.70 14.40 -8.49
N THR A 18 -26.81 15.14 -8.51
CA THR A 18 -27.52 15.54 -9.75
C THR A 18 -27.01 16.83 -10.41
N ILE A 19 -26.07 17.56 -9.81
CA ILE A 19 -25.61 18.88 -10.32
C ILE A 19 -24.45 18.75 -11.35
N CYS A 20 -23.98 17.55 -11.68
CA CYS A 20 -22.79 17.37 -12.51
C CYS A 20 -23.06 17.14 -14.00
N ALA A 21 -23.14 18.20 -14.82
CA ALA A 21 -22.77 18.15 -16.24
C ALA A 21 -22.71 19.56 -16.86
N CYS A 22 -21.54 20.18 -16.92
CA CYS A 22 -21.13 21.18 -17.93
C CYS A 22 -19.64 21.51 -17.78
N ASN A 23 -18.99 21.93 -18.88
CA ASN A 23 -17.56 22.26 -18.99
C ASN A 23 -17.05 23.02 -17.76
N ARG A 24 -16.28 22.33 -16.90
CA ARG A 24 -15.67 22.92 -15.72
C ARG A 24 -14.33 23.52 -16.10
N GLU A 25 -14.13 24.79 -15.77
CA GLU A 25 -12.85 25.45 -15.99
C GLU A 25 -11.79 24.82 -15.07
N LYS A 26 -10.62 24.51 -15.64
CA LYS A 26 -9.51 23.93 -14.87
C LYS A 26 -8.74 25.02 -14.14
N GLY A 27 -8.24 24.68 -12.95
CA GLY A 27 -7.53 25.61 -12.09
C GLY A 27 -8.36 25.90 -10.85
N VAL A 28 -7.92 25.40 -9.71
CA VAL A 28 -8.59 25.65 -8.43
C VAL A 28 -8.19 27.02 -7.90
N ASP A 29 -9.16 27.90 -7.72
CA ASP A 29 -9.04 29.15 -6.97
C ASP A 29 -9.48 28.91 -5.52
N ILE A 30 -8.52 28.46 -4.71
CA ILE A 30 -8.78 28.09 -3.32
C ILE A 30 -9.11 29.32 -2.45
N ASP A 31 -8.59 30.50 -2.80
CA ASP A 31 -8.79 31.74 -2.03
C ASP A 31 -10.20 32.30 -2.27
N MET A 32 -10.70 32.21 -3.51
CA MET A 32 -12.11 32.48 -3.80
C MET A 32 -13.03 31.57 -2.98
N LEU A 33 -12.74 30.26 -2.91
CA LEU A 33 -13.54 29.31 -2.11
C LEU A 33 -13.51 29.63 -0.60
N ILE A 34 -12.35 30.04 -0.07
CA ILE A 34 -12.25 30.53 1.32
C ILE A 34 -13.13 31.77 1.52
N SER A 35 -13.01 32.76 0.64
CA SER A 35 -13.83 33.99 0.69
C SER A 35 -15.33 33.69 0.59
N LYS A 36 -15.72 32.69 -0.18
CA LYS A 36 -17.11 32.22 -0.29
C LYS A 36 -17.61 31.68 1.04
N TYR A 37 -16.90 30.73 1.65
CA TYR A 37 -17.34 30.04 2.87
C TYR A 37 -17.09 30.83 4.16
N SER A 38 -16.32 31.92 4.13
CA SER A 38 -16.11 32.79 5.29
C SER A 38 -17.27 33.77 5.54
N LYS A 39 -18.24 33.88 4.62
CA LYS A 39 -19.33 34.88 4.69
C LYS A 39 -20.47 34.49 5.63
N ASP A 40 -20.77 33.20 5.78
CA ASP A 40 -21.88 32.70 6.60
C ASP A 40 -21.36 31.73 7.66
N SER A 41 -21.74 31.94 8.93
CA SER A 41 -21.36 31.06 10.03
C SER A 41 -21.88 29.62 9.88
N LYS A 42 -22.95 29.41 9.08
CA LYS A 42 -23.48 28.08 8.72
C LYS A 42 -22.52 27.24 7.88
N ASP A 43 -21.57 27.89 7.21
CA ASP A 43 -20.54 27.24 6.39
C ASP A 43 -19.23 27.01 7.15
N SER A 44 -19.22 27.15 8.48
CA SER A 44 -18.03 26.91 9.30
C SER A 44 -17.34 25.56 9.06
N ILE A 45 -18.09 24.48 8.80
CA ILE A 45 -17.49 23.17 8.45
C ILE A 45 -16.86 23.20 7.04
N LYS A 46 -17.50 23.89 6.09
CA LYS A 46 -16.97 24.06 4.73
C LYS A 46 -15.72 24.93 4.71
N LEU A 47 -15.71 26.02 5.49
CA LEU A 47 -14.54 26.88 5.67
C LEU A 47 -13.35 26.07 6.19
N GLN A 48 -13.57 25.24 7.21
CA GLN A 48 -12.52 24.37 7.74
C GLN A 48 -12.00 23.35 6.72
N ALA A 49 -12.89 22.82 5.87
CA ALA A 49 -12.50 21.90 4.81
C ALA A 49 -11.62 22.58 3.76
N VAL A 50 -12.01 23.77 3.28
CA VAL A 50 -11.24 24.51 2.27
C VAL A 50 -9.89 25.01 2.82
N GLU A 51 -9.83 25.43 4.09
CA GLU A 51 -8.57 25.79 4.75
C GLU A 51 -7.60 24.61 4.80
N PHE A 52 -8.10 23.42 5.18
CA PHE A 52 -7.30 22.20 5.14
C PHE A 52 -6.84 21.84 3.71
N LEU A 53 -7.70 22.02 2.71
CA LEU A 53 -7.32 21.80 1.31
C LEU A 53 -6.25 22.80 0.87
N LYS A 54 -6.33 24.09 1.24
CA LYS A 54 -5.30 25.10 0.92
C LYS A 54 -3.91 24.67 1.39
N GLU A 55 -3.80 24.16 2.61
CA GLU A 55 -2.52 23.71 3.17
C GLU A 55 -1.90 22.51 2.44
N ASN A 56 -2.73 21.68 1.78
CA ASN A 56 -2.30 20.38 1.26
C ASN A 56 -2.34 20.27 -0.27
N LEU A 57 -3.22 21.01 -0.95
CA LEU A 57 -3.50 20.90 -2.39
C LEU A 57 -2.32 21.28 -3.27
N GLU A 58 -1.52 22.29 -2.88
CA GLU A 58 -0.41 22.80 -3.69
C GLU A 58 0.62 21.71 -4.06
N ASN A 59 0.79 20.73 -3.16
CA ASN A 59 1.76 19.64 -3.30
C ASN A 59 1.11 18.33 -3.78
N GLN A 60 -0.21 18.31 -4.01
CA GLN A 60 -0.89 17.15 -4.55
C GLN A 60 -0.59 17.01 -6.05
N VAL A 61 -0.19 15.80 -6.42
CA VAL A 61 0.03 15.40 -7.80
C VAL A 61 -0.69 14.10 -8.10
N SER A 62 -1.10 13.94 -9.35
CA SER A 62 -1.74 12.73 -9.85
C SER A 62 -0.98 12.15 -11.03
N GLU A 63 -0.92 10.82 -11.05
CA GLU A 63 -0.43 10.01 -12.14
C GLU A 63 -1.57 9.80 -13.14
N LYS A 64 -1.46 10.48 -14.28
CA LYS A 64 -2.40 10.33 -15.39
C LYS A 64 -1.87 9.33 -16.40
N LEU A 65 -2.77 8.49 -16.86
CA LEU A 65 -2.50 7.52 -17.90
C LEU A 65 -2.88 8.08 -19.27
N ILE A 66 -1.88 8.24 -20.14
CA ILE A 66 -2.09 8.70 -21.51
C ILE A 66 -1.81 7.53 -22.45
N ALA A 67 -2.79 7.21 -23.28
CA ALA A 67 -2.66 6.19 -24.30
C ALA A 67 -2.16 6.80 -25.61
N PHE A 68 -1.27 6.09 -26.29
CA PHE A 68 -0.76 6.43 -27.60
C PHE A 68 -0.89 5.23 -28.50
N ASN A 69 -1.17 5.46 -29.78
CA ASN A 69 -1.01 4.41 -30.77
C ASN A 69 0.49 4.20 -31.03
N GLU A 70 0.98 2.97 -30.90
CA GLU A 70 2.40 2.62 -30.94
C GLU A 70 3.05 2.94 -32.30
N GLU A 71 2.33 2.71 -33.40
CA GLU A 71 2.83 2.95 -34.75
C GLU A 71 2.90 4.45 -35.11
N THR A 72 1.84 5.20 -34.81
CA THR A 72 1.72 6.59 -35.23
C THR A 72 2.27 7.58 -34.20
N GLY A 73 2.46 7.15 -32.95
CA GLY A 73 2.85 7.99 -31.83
C GLY A 73 1.79 9.02 -31.40
N LYS A 74 0.59 8.99 -32.00
CA LYS A 74 -0.50 9.93 -31.68
C LYS A 74 -1.21 9.54 -30.40
N GLU A 75 -1.55 10.53 -29.59
CA GLU A 75 -2.39 10.33 -28.41
C GLU A 75 -3.78 9.81 -28.82
N VAL A 76 -4.25 8.79 -28.12
CA VAL A 76 -5.57 8.19 -28.31
C VAL A 76 -6.38 8.40 -27.04
N LYS A 77 -7.56 9.03 -27.18
CA LYS A 77 -8.49 9.15 -26.05
C LYS A 77 -9.28 7.86 -25.90
N ILE A 78 -9.14 7.23 -24.73
CA ILE A 78 -9.94 6.06 -24.37
C ILE A 78 -11.17 6.54 -23.61
N ASP A 79 -12.34 6.15 -24.10
CA ASP A 79 -13.58 6.27 -23.34
C ASP A 79 -13.73 5.06 -22.39
N PHE A 80 -13.31 5.25 -21.14
CA PHE A 80 -13.37 4.21 -20.10
C PHE A 80 -14.80 3.78 -19.76
N ASP A 81 -15.83 4.58 -20.06
CA ASP A 81 -17.22 4.18 -19.81
C ASP A 81 -17.71 3.14 -20.82
N THR A 82 -17.04 3.00 -21.97
CA THR A 82 -17.28 1.89 -22.93
C THR A 82 -16.62 0.58 -22.51
N ILE A 83 -15.70 0.62 -21.54
CA ILE A 83 -14.96 -0.55 -21.08
C ILE A 83 -15.70 -1.24 -19.94
N VAL A 84 -16.14 -2.47 -20.18
CA VAL A 84 -17.02 -3.20 -19.24
C VAL A 84 -16.36 -4.34 -18.47
N ASN A 85 -15.18 -4.80 -18.90
CA ASN A 85 -14.38 -5.82 -18.20
C ASN A 85 -12.93 -5.88 -18.72
N SER A 86 -12.10 -6.70 -18.07
CA SER A 86 -10.69 -6.88 -18.44
C SER A 86 -10.49 -7.32 -19.90
N GLU A 87 -11.23 -8.32 -20.41
CA GLU A 87 -11.05 -8.82 -21.78
C GLU A 87 -11.41 -7.79 -22.86
N ASN A 88 -12.47 -7.01 -22.62
CA ASN A 88 -12.83 -5.90 -23.50
C ASN A 88 -11.76 -4.80 -23.52
N LEU A 89 -11.10 -4.54 -22.38
CA LEU A 89 -9.94 -3.64 -22.34
C LEU A 89 -8.74 -4.22 -23.10
N LYS A 90 -8.42 -5.51 -22.91
CA LYS A 90 -7.32 -6.18 -23.65
C LYS A 90 -7.54 -6.08 -25.16
N LYS A 91 -8.78 -6.29 -25.61
CA LYS A 91 -9.18 -6.14 -27.01
C LYS A 91 -9.01 -4.70 -27.50
N THR A 92 -9.48 -3.71 -26.73
CA THR A 92 -9.34 -2.29 -27.10
C THR A 92 -7.87 -1.89 -27.26
N ILE A 93 -7.01 -2.33 -26.34
CA ILE A 93 -5.57 -2.08 -26.39
C ILE A 93 -4.96 -2.71 -27.65
N ARG A 94 -5.33 -3.96 -27.95
CA ARG A 94 -4.80 -4.69 -29.11
C ARG A 94 -5.26 -4.08 -30.44
N ASP A 95 -6.57 -3.87 -30.59
CA ASP A 95 -7.17 -3.41 -31.85
C ASP A 95 -6.72 -2.00 -32.22
N SER A 96 -6.41 -1.16 -31.23
CA SER A 96 -5.92 0.21 -31.44
C SER A 96 -4.40 0.34 -31.31
N ASN A 97 -3.69 -0.77 -31.15
CA ASN A 97 -2.24 -0.86 -30.92
C ASN A 97 -1.74 0.15 -29.85
N LEU A 98 -2.31 0.11 -28.66
CA LEU A 98 -2.11 1.12 -27.62
C LEU A 98 -0.92 0.80 -26.72
N ILE A 99 -0.05 1.79 -26.53
CA ILE A 99 0.93 1.86 -25.45
C ILE A 99 0.55 2.97 -24.48
N PHE A 100 0.94 2.83 -23.23
CA PHE A 100 0.59 3.78 -22.18
C PHE A 100 1.82 4.47 -21.60
N LYS A 101 1.69 5.77 -21.34
CA LYS A 101 2.66 6.54 -20.56
C LYS A 101 1.99 7.14 -19.33
N VAL A 102 2.71 7.12 -18.22
CA VAL A 102 2.30 7.76 -16.98
C VAL A 102 2.94 9.13 -16.91
N ILE A 103 2.14 10.18 -16.76
CA ILE A 103 2.63 11.54 -16.49
C ILE A 103 2.16 11.99 -15.11
N GLN A 104 2.96 12.84 -14.45
CA GLN A 104 2.54 13.49 -13.21
C GLN A 104 2.06 14.91 -13.50
N VAL A 105 0.88 15.24 -12.98
CA VAL A 105 0.26 16.56 -13.11
C VAL A 105 -0.09 17.12 -11.73
N LYS A 106 -0.09 18.44 -11.58
CA LYS A 106 -0.53 19.09 -10.33
C LYS A 106 -2.05 19.16 -10.27
N ASP A 107 -2.63 18.70 -9.17
CA ASP A 107 -4.08 18.67 -9.00
C ASP A 107 -4.69 20.07 -9.04
N ALA A 108 -4.04 21.05 -8.40
CA ALA A 108 -4.48 22.44 -8.40
C ALA A 108 -4.65 23.05 -9.81
N LYS A 109 -3.96 22.50 -10.82
CA LYS A 109 -4.08 22.95 -12.22
C LYS A 109 -5.10 22.15 -13.03
N GLU A 110 -5.40 20.92 -12.61
CA GLU A 110 -6.22 19.99 -13.39
C GLU A 110 -7.66 19.91 -12.90
N LEU A 111 -7.87 20.15 -11.59
CA LEU A 111 -9.19 20.16 -10.98
C LEU A 111 -9.83 21.54 -11.15
N SER A 112 -11.16 21.52 -11.17
CA SER A 112 -12.01 22.72 -11.22
C SER A 112 -12.49 23.09 -9.82
N ASN A 113 -12.90 24.34 -9.64
CA ASN A 113 -13.56 24.80 -8.41
C ASN A 113 -14.80 23.97 -8.08
N GLU A 114 -15.66 23.69 -9.05
CA GLU A 114 -16.91 22.95 -8.83
C GLU A 114 -16.63 21.53 -8.32
N PHE A 115 -15.60 20.86 -8.87
CA PHE A 115 -15.19 19.56 -8.37
C PHE A 115 -14.79 19.59 -6.91
N ILE A 116 -14.02 20.59 -6.48
CA ILE A 116 -13.61 20.76 -5.08
C ILE A 116 -14.81 21.10 -4.19
N GLU A 117 -15.70 21.97 -4.65
CA GLU A 117 -16.94 22.29 -3.95
C GLU A 117 -17.82 21.06 -3.73
N ASP A 118 -17.93 20.17 -4.71
CA ASP A 118 -18.68 18.91 -4.56
C ASP A 118 -18.16 18.07 -3.39
N GLN A 119 -16.82 18.02 -3.22
CA GLN A 119 -16.20 17.29 -2.09
C GLN A 119 -16.49 17.96 -0.75
N ILE A 120 -16.37 19.29 -0.72
CA ILE A 120 -16.62 20.10 0.49
C ILE A 120 -18.09 20.00 0.91
N ASN A 121 -19.01 20.07 -0.04
CA ASN A 121 -20.45 19.95 0.21
C ASN A 121 -20.79 18.54 0.71
N ALA A 122 -20.25 17.48 0.10
CA ALA A 122 -20.45 16.12 0.59
C ALA A 122 -19.88 15.94 2.02
N PHE A 123 -18.68 16.47 2.28
CA PHE A 123 -18.06 16.45 3.60
C PHE A 123 -18.92 17.15 4.66
N ASP A 124 -19.42 18.35 4.35
CA ASP A 124 -20.32 19.11 5.23
C ASP A 124 -21.60 18.33 5.56
N VAL A 125 -22.22 17.72 4.54
CA VAL A 125 -23.41 16.88 4.72
C VAL A 125 -23.10 15.69 5.62
N PHE A 126 -22.00 14.98 5.41
CA PHE A 126 -21.62 13.86 6.28
C PHE A 126 -21.37 14.33 7.71
N CYS A 127 -20.55 15.36 7.90
CA CYS A 127 -20.25 15.91 9.22
C CYS A 127 -21.49 16.39 9.96
N LYS A 128 -22.52 16.90 9.27
CA LYS A 128 -23.79 17.35 9.85
C LYS A 128 -24.73 16.20 10.23
N ASN A 129 -24.80 15.15 9.41
CA ASN A 129 -25.91 14.19 9.46
C ASN A 129 -25.51 12.76 9.85
N VAL A 130 -24.24 12.39 9.75
CA VAL A 130 -23.79 11.02 10.03
C VAL A 130 -23.43 10.87 11.52
N PRO A 131 -24.00 9.90 12.26
CA PRO A 131 -23.82 9.81 13.70
C PRO A 131 -22.36 9.64 14.16
N TRP A 132 -21.61 8.74 13.51
CA TRP A 132 -20.23 8.45 13.92
C TRP A 132 -19.29 9.64 13.72
N THR A 133 -19.53 10.51 12.74
CA THR A 133 -18.65 11.68 12.51
C THR A 133 -18.69 12.67 13.67
N LYS A 134 -19.71 12.63 14.53
CA LYS A 134 -19.82 13.51 15.72
C LYS A 134 -18.85 13.15 16.84
N ARG A 135 -18.36 11.90 16.87
CA ARG A 135 -17.48 11.38 17.94
C ARG A 135 -16.01 11.25 17.50
N VAL A 136 -15.70 11.70 16.29
CA VAL A 136 -14.40 11.51 15.65
C VAL A 136 -13.61 12.80 15.70
N LYS A 137 -12.29 12.69 15.93
CA LYS A 137 -11.40 13.87 15.89
C LYS A 137 -11.47 14.51 14.51
N LYS A 138 -11.61 15.83 14.48
CA LYS A 138 -11.71 16.61 13.23
C LYS A 138 -10.57 16.33 12.24
N ASP A 139 -9.33 16.17 12.72
CA ASP A 139 -8.17 15.84 11.87
C ASP A 139 -8.35 14.50 11.12
N VAL A 140 -9.00 13.51 11.73
CA VAL A 140 -9.33 12.22 11.08
C VAL A 140 -10.34 12.43 9.95
N LEU A 141 -11.38 13.23 10.18
CA LEU A 141 -12.38 13.55 9.17
C LEU A 141 -11.76 14.29 7.98
N LEU A 142 -10.96 15.32 8.24
CA LEU A 142 -10.28 16.11 7.20
C LEU A 142 -9.27 15.29 6.41
N ASN A 143 -8.54 14.38 7.06
CA ASN A 143 -7.47 13.61 6.42
C ASN A 143 -7.96 12.34 5.70
N TYR A 144 -9.15 11.81 6.05
CA TYR A 144 -9.59 10.50 5.57
C TYR A 144 -11.05 10.43 5.08
N LEU A 145 -11.83 11.51 5.16
CA LEU A 145 -13.19 11.60 4.60
C LEU A 145 -13.35 12.69 3.54
N LEU A 146 -12.85 13.90 3.83
CA LEU A 146 -12.83 15.03 2.88
C LEU A 146 -12.07 14.74 1.58
N PRO A 147 -10.89 14.07 1.57
CA PRO A 147 -10.06 14.00 0.38
C PRO A 147 -10.75 13.36 -0.82
N TYR A 148 -10.53 13.96 -1.99
CA TYR A 148 -11.06 13.49 -3.28
C TYR A 148 -10.27 12.35 -3.90
N LYS A 149 -9.14 11.98 -3.29
CA LYS A 149 -8.28 10.90 -3.77
C LYS A 149 -7.51 10.19 -2.66
N ILE A 150 -6.82 9.13 -3.03
CA ILE A 150 -5.86 8.38 -2.24
C ILE A 150 -4.53 8.37 -3.00
N TYR A 151 -3.47 8.83 -2.35
CA TYR A 151 -2.12 8.88 -2.92
C TYR A 151 -2.07 9.61 -4.28
N TRP A 152 -1.48 9.01 -5.32
CA TRP A 152 -1.26 9.64 -6.62
C TRP A 152 -2.29 9.28 -7.70
N GLU A 153 -3.41 8.67 -7.34
CA GLU A 153 -4.43 8.35 -8.34
C GLU A 153 -4.97 9.61 -9.06
N GLU A 154 -5.38 9.46 -10.31
CA GLU A 154 -6.17 10.49 -10.99
C GLU A 154 -7.55 10.59 -10.31
N PRO A 155 -7.97 11.78 -9.84
CA PRO A 155 -9.27 11.97 -9.23
C PRO A 155 -10.40 11.60 -10.18
N GLY A 156 -11.40 10.91 -9.66
CA GLY A 156 -12.61 10.53 -10.39
C GLY A 156 -13.83 10.64 -9.52
N ASP A 157 -15.02 10.52 -10.12
CA ASP A 157 -16.29 10.63 -9.39
C ASP A 157 -16.70 9.32 -8.69
N TRP A 158 -15.77 8.78 -7.88
CA TRP A 158 -16.01 7.55 -7.12
C TRP A 158 -17.07 7.76 -6.05
N ARG A 159 -17.16 8.96 -5.46
CA ARG A 159 -18.06 9.22 -4.33
C ARG A 159 -19.52 9.14 -4.77
N ASN A 160 -19.90 9.84 -5.83
CA ASN A 160 -21.27 9.77 -6.32
C ASN A 160 -21.58 8.38 -6.87
N TYR A 161 -20.64 7.76 -7.59
CA TYR A 161 -20.83 6.41 -8.12
C TYR A 161 -21.15 5.40 -7.01
N PHE A 162 -20.31 5.30 -5.97
CA PHE A 162 -20.55 4.34 -4.88
C PHE A 162 -21.74 4.74 -4.01
N PHE A 163 -21.98 6.03 -3.80
CA PHE A 163 -23.16 6.49 -3.08
C PHE A 163 -24.46 6.06 -3.79
N LEU A 164 -24.59 6.35 -5.08
CA LEU A 164 -25.76 5.99 -5.88
C LEU A 164 -25.93 4.48 -6.00
N ARG A 165 -24.83 3.75 -6.25
CA ARG A 165 -24.83 2.30 -6.40
C ARG A 165 -25.28 1.58 -5.13
N ASN A 166 -24.90 2.09 -3.95
CA ASN A 166 -25.14 1.43 -2.66
C ASN A 166 -26.24 2.10 -1.86
N LYS A 167 -27.07 2.95 -2.47
CA LYS A 167 -28.11 3.74 -1.79
C LYS A 167 -29.02 2.92 -0.86
N SER A 168 -29.37 1.69 -1.24
CA SER A 168 -30.15 0.77 -0.39
C SER A 168 -29.35 0.30 0.83
N LEU A 169 -28.14 -0.22 0.62
CA LEU A 169 -27.21 -0.63 1.69
C LEU A 169 -26.87 0.54 2.62
N ILE A 170 -26.80 1.76 2.11
CA ILE A 170 -26.60 3.00 2.87
C ILE A 170 -27.81 3.29 3.76
N ALA A 171 -29.02 3.22 3.19
CA ALA A 171 -30.25 3.42 3.96
C ALA A 171 -30.39 2.37 5.08
N GLU A 172 -29.97 1.14 4.83
CA GLU A 172 -29.92 0.08 5.84
C GLU A 172 -28.84 0.38 6.89
N SER A 173 -27.57 0.55 6.48
CA SER A 173 -26.39 0.75 7.35
C SER A 173 -26.44 1.99 8.25
N ILE A 174 -27.12 3.06 7.82
CA ILE A 174 -27.28 4.31 8.58
C ILE A 174 -28.58 4.33 9.41
N SER A 175 -29.40 3.27 9.35
CA SER A 175 -30.60 3.19 10.20
C SER A 175 -30.23 3.19 11.69
N ASP A 176 -30.99 3.94 12.50
CA ASP A 176 -30.74 4.07 13.95
C ASP A 176 -30.66 2.69 14.66
N ASN A 177 -31.34 1.66 14.13
CA ASN A 177 -31.26 0.28 14.63
C ASN A 177 -29.85 -0.31 14.54
N LEU A 178 -29.05 0.00 13.52
CA LEU A 178 -27.67 -0.54 13.41
C LEU A 178 -26.68 0.22 14.27
N VAL A 179 -26.91 1.51 14.56
CA VAL A 179 -26.10 2.25 15.54
C VAL A 179 -26.15 1.59 16.93
N ASP A 180 -27.26 0.92 17.26
CA ASP A 180 -27.44 0.15 18.50
C ASP A 180 -27.19 -1.38 18.36
N THR A 181 -27.36 -1.99 17.17
CA THR A 181 -27.27 -3.47 17.01
C THR A 181 -26.04 -3.99 16.25
N MET A 182 -25.35 -3.16 15.47
CA MET A 182 -24.18 -3.52 14.68
C MET A 182 -23.09 -2.47 14.85
N SER A 183 -22.06 -2.75 15.66
CA SER A 183 -20.96 -1.80 15.88
C SER A 183 -20.39 -1.29 14.55
N LEU A 184 -19.95 -0.03 14.50
CA LEU A 184 -19.32 0.59 13.32
C LEU A 184 -18.30 -0.35 12.66
N ASP A 185 -17.55 -1.10 13.45
CA ASP A 185 -16.59 -2.10 13.01
C ASP A 185 -17.23 -3.18 12.10
N ARG A 186 -18.41 -3.69 12.46
CA ARG A 186 -19.16 -4.65 11.64
C ARG A 186 -19.69 -4.01 10.36
N ALA A 187 -20.13 -2.75 10.40
CA ALA A 187 -20.56 -2.03 9.21
C ALA A 187 -19.41 -1.83 8.22
N VAL A 188 -18.21 -1.50 8.70
CA VAL A 188 -17.01 -1.40 7.86
C VAL A 188 -16.66 -2.75 7.23
N LEU A 189 -16.66 -3.83 8.03
CA LEU A 189 -16.40 -5.19 7.52
C LEU A 189 -17.43 -5.62 6.46
N PHE A 190 -18.70 -5.34 6.70
CA PHE A 190 -19.78 -5.68 5.77
C PHE A 190 -19.64 -4.93 4.44
N LEU A 191 -19.37 -3.62 4.49
CA LEU A 191 -19.17 -2.81 3.29
C LEU A 191 -17.94 -3.25 2.49
N ILE A 192 -16.83 -3.58 3.16
CA ILE A 192 -15.66 -4.15 2.50
C ILE A 192 -16.03 -5.47 1.80
N GLY A 193 -16.78 -6.34 2.48
CA GLY A 193 -17.29 -7.59 1.90
C GLY A 193 -18.18 -7.41 0.67
N ALA A 194 -18.84 -6.26 0.50
CA ALA A 194 -19.67 -5.97 -0.68
C ALA A 194 -18.84 -5.62 -1.93
N VAL A 195 -17.58 -5.18 -1.75
CA VAL A 195 -16.62 -4.96 -2.84
C VAL A 195 -15.90 -6.26 -3.17
N ASP A 196 -15.41 -6.97 -2.14
CA ASP A 196 -14.62 -8.19 -2.27
C ASP A 196 -15.37 -9.30 -3.04
N GLY A 197 -14.74 -9.85 -4.08
CA GLY A 197 -15.30 -10.89 -4.96
C GLY A 197 -15.54 -12.27 -4.32
N ARG A 198 -15.44 -12.40 -2.99
CA ARG A 198 -15.61 -13.69 -2.28
C ARG A 198 -17.05 -14.22 -2.33
N ASN A 199 -18.03 -13.41 -2.74
CA ASN A 199 -19.44 -13.79 -2.96
C ASN A 199 -20.08 -12.91 -4.07
N GLU A 200 -19.66 -13.02 -5.34
CA GLU A 200 -20.20 -12.19 -6.45
C GLU A 200 -20.05 -10.66 -6.23
N GLY A 201 -19.03 -10.26 -5.46
CA GLY A 201 -18.74 -8.86 -5.13
C GLY A 201 -18.47 -7.99 -6.35
N TRP A 202 -18.50 -6.67 -6.16
CA TRP A 202 -18.33 -5.71 -7.26
C TRP A 202 -16.95 -5.80 -7.94
N PHE A 203 -15.91 -6.23 -7.21
CA PHE A 203 -14.54 -6.30 -7.67
C PHE A 203 -13.96 -7.71 -7.55
N ASN A 204 -13.27 -8.19 -8.59
CA ASN A 204 -12.63 -9.50 -8.61
C ASN A 204 -11.13 -9.39 -8.35
N TYR A 205 -10.68 -9.86 -7.18
CA TYR A 205 -9.24 -9.94 -6.90
C TYR A 205 -8.54 -10.87 -7.91
N SER A 206 -7.38 -10.43 -8.41
CA SER A 206 -6.53 -11.21 -9.29
C SER A 206 -5.07 -10.85 -9.12
N GLU A 207 -4.23 -11.87 -8.97
CA GLU A 207 -2.77 -11.73 -9.02
C GLU A 207 -2.24 -11.63 -10.46
N GLU A 208 -3.10 -11.80 -11.47
CA GLU A 208 -2.75 -11.53 -12.86
C GLU A 208 -2.37 -10.05 -12.96
N HIS A 209 -1.15 -9.76 -13.41
CA HIS A 209 -0.72 -8.41 -13.72
C HIS A 209 -1.51 -7.87 -14.92
N ILE A 210 -2.75 -7.42 -14.66
CA ILE A 210 -3.60 -6.70 -15.62
C ILE A 210 -3.21 -5.22 -15.64
N ALA A 211 -2.34 -4.79 -14.71
CA ALA A 211 -1.75 -3.47 -14.73
C ALA A 211 -0.78 -3.37 -15.91
N TYR A 212 -1.27 -2.82 -17.02
CA TYR A 212 -0.46 -2.44 -18.19
C TYR A 212 0.53 -1.29 -17.88
N THR A 213 0.58 -0.83 -16.62
CA THR A 213 1.20 0.41 -16.17
C THR A 213 1.54 0.33 -14.69
N ASN A 214 2.53 1.08 -14.23
CA ASN A 214 2.87 1.22 -12.81
C ASN A 214 2.18 2.43 -12.14
N ALA A 215 1.17 3.01 -12.78
CA ALA A 215 0.44 4.15 -12.22
C ALA A 215 -0.39 3.76 -11.00
N ALA A 216 -0.63 4.71 -10.09
CA ALA A 216 -1.65 4.56 -9.06
C ALA A 216 -3.03 4.18 -9.67
N PRO A 217 -3.79 3.27 -9.05
CA PRO A 217 -4.98 2.70 -9.65
C PRO A 217 -6.12 3.73 -9.64
N SER A 218 -6.38 4.37 -10.78
CA SER A 218 -7.44 5.38 -10.88
C SER A 218 -8.83 4.77 -10.80
N PHE A 219 -9.79 5.52 -10.25
CA PHE A 219 -11.18 5.07 -10.18
C PHE A 219 -11.75 4.68 -11.56
N LYS A 220 -11.43 5.44 -12.61
CA LYS A 220 -11.86 5.14 -13.99
C LYS A 220 -11.44 3.72 -14.38
N TRP A 221 -10.16 3.37 -14.17
CA TRP A 221 -9.63 2.05 -14.45
C TRP A 221 -10.31 0.95 -13.63
N ILE A 222 -10.37 1.14 -12.31
CA ILE A 222 -10.98 0.19 -11.38
C ILE A 222 -12.46 -0.06 -11.75
N LYS A 223 -13.22 1.01 -12.05
CA LYS A 223 -14.64 0.94 -12.40
C LYS A 223 -14.90 0.16 -13.68
N SER A 224 -14.03 0.33 -14.69
CA SER A 224 -14.15 -0.30 -16.00
C SER A 224 -13.74 -1.78 -15.99
N VAL A 225 -12.63 -2.09 -15.33
CA VAL A 225 -12.07 -3.45 -15.35
C VAL A 225 -12.73 -4.35 -14.31
N ARG A 226 -13.01 -3.80 -13.11
CA ARG A 226 -13.54 -4.52 -11.93
C ARG A 226 -12.78 -5.80 -11.58
N LYS A 227 -11.51 -5.84 -11.93
CA LYS A 227 -10.58 -6.94 -11.65
C LYS A 227 -9.18 -6.37 -11.48
N GLY A 228 -8.44 -6.83 -10.49
CA GLY A 228 -7.08 -6.33 -10.24
C GLY A 228 -6.51 -6.77 -8.90
N ASP A 229 -5.38 -6.15 -8.54
CA ASP A 229 -4.58 -6.50 -7.39
C ASP A 229 -5.10 -5.90 -6.07
N CYS A 230 -4.36 -6.16 -4.99
CA CYS A 230 -4.67 -5.64 -3.66
C CYS A 230 -4.72 -4.12 -3.60
N SER A 231 -3.94 -3.41 -4.43
CA SER A 231 -3.96 -1.94 -4.48
C SER A 231 -5.29 -1.44 -5.02
N SER A 232 -5.76 -2.03 -6.12
CA SER A 232 -7.03 -1.67 -6.75
C SER A 232 -8.23 -1.98 -5.84
N GLU A 233 -8.22 -3.15 -5.21
CA GLU A 233 -9.24 -3.56 -4.25
C GLU A 233 -9.28 -2.65 -3.02
N ALA A 234 -8.13 -2.34 -2.43
CA ALA A 234 -8.02 -1.46 -1.27
C ALA A 234 -8.55 -0.04 -1.55
N ASN A 235 -8.27 0.51 -2.74
CA ASN A 235 -8.81 1.81 -3.15
C ASN A 235 -10.33 1.75 -3.35
N ALA A 236 -10.86 0.74 -4.03
CA ALA A 236 -12.30 0.54 -4.20
C ALA A 236 -13.04 0.45 -2.84
N ASN A 237 -12.47 -0.32 -1.90
CA ASN A 237 -12.96 -0.44 -0.55
C ASN A 237 -12.98 0.92 0.18
N ALA A 238 -11.88 1.68 0.11
CA ALA A 238 -11.81 3.00 0.73
C ALA A 238 -12.78 4.02 0.09
N TYR A 239 -12.99 3.97 -1.23
CA TYR A 239 -13.98 4.82 -1.91
C TYR A 239 -15.40 4.53 -1.43
N LEU A 240 -15.77 3.25 -1.31
CA LEU A 240 -17.08 2.86 -0.83
C LEU A 240 -17.30 3.39 0.60
N LEU A 241 -16.37 3.14 1.52
CA LEU A 241 -16.47 3.63 2.89
C LEU A 241 -16.63 5.15 2.94
N ARG A 242 -15.79 5.90 2.20
CA ARG A 242 -15.87 7.37 2.14
C ARG A 242 -17.17 7.86 1.50
N SER A 243 -17.75 7.12 0.56
CA SER A 243 -19.02 7.47 -0.09
C SER A 243 -20.23 7.44 0.85
N VAL A 244 -20.08 6.78 1.99
CA VAL A 244 -21.13 6.64 3.00
C VAL A 244 -20.82 7.41 4.29
N GLY A 245 -19.79 8.26 4.28
CA GLY A 245 -19.41 9.08 5.43
C GLY A 245 -18.46 8.39 6.41
N ILE A 246 -17.87 7.24 6.08
CA ILE A 246 -16.88 6.55 6.92
C ILE A 246 -15.46 7.00 6.50
N PRO A 247 -14.69 7.65 7.38
CA PRO A 247 -13.29 7.93 7.14
C PRO A 247 -12.50 6.65 6.85
N ALA A 248 -11.77 6.62 5.74
CA ALA A 248 -11.01 5.46 5.31
C ALA A 248 -9.77 5.84 4.51
N THR A 249 -8.81 4.94 4.36
CA THR A 249 -7.63 5.10 3.49
C THR A 249 -7.00 3.74 3.21
N VAL A 250 -5.78 3.72 2.67
CA VAL A 250 -5.01 2.50 2.42
C VAL A 250 -3.77 2.46 3.29
N ASP A 251 -3.55 1.31 3.92
CA ASP A 251 -2.28 0.92 4.54
C ASP A 251 -1.50 0.04 3.56
N TYR A 252 -0.27 0.44 3.28
CA TYR A 252 0.60 -0.16 2.28
C TYR A 252 1.81 -0.83 2.94
N VAL A 253 2.02 -2.10 2.61
CA VAL A 253 3.20 -2.89 2.93
C VAL A 253 4.10 -2.86 1.69
N PRO A 254 5.22 -2.13 1.70
CA PRO A 254 6.13 -2.10 0.56
C PRO A 254 6.63 -3.49 0.22
N MET A 255 7.01 -4.23 1.26
CA MET A 255 7.47 -5.60 1.16
C MET A 255 7.11 -6.35 2.43
N TRP A 256 6.58 -7.56 2.25
CA TRP A 256 6.52 -8.52 3.32
C TRP A 256 7.94 -8.89 3.75
N GLY A 257 8.11 -9.02 5.06
CA GLY A 257 9.31 -9.58 5.66
C GLY A 257 9.27 -11.11 5.66
N SER A 258 8.09 -11.73 5.69
CA SER A 258 7.87 -13.19 5.84
C SER A 258 7.57 -13.96 4.55
N ARG A 259 7.30 -13.25 3.45
CA ARG A 259 6.94 -13.80 2.13
C ARG A 259 7.34 -12.83 1.03
N ASN A 260 7.25 -13.25 -0.23
CA ASN A 260 7.48 -12.33 -1.34
C ASN A 260 6.25 -11.44 -1.59
N SER A 261 6.45 -10.39 -2.38
CA SER A 261 5.47 -9.33 -2.67
C SER A 261 5.35 -8.24 -1.60
N GLY A 262 4.57 -7.22 -1.92
CA GLY A 262 4.03 -6.22 -0.99
C GLY A 262 2.55 -6.50 -0.72
N HIS A 263 1.84 -5.50 -0.20
CA HIS A 263 0.38 -5.55 -0.05
C HIS A 263 -0.21 -4.17 0.16
N ALA A 264 -1.49 -4.01 -0.13
CA ALA A 264 -2.30 -2.86 0.22
C ALA A 264 -3.61 -3.35 0.83
N ALA A 265 -4.08 -2.69 1.88
CA ALA A 265 -5.35 -3.00 2.51
C ALA A 265 -6.09 -1.71 2.85
N ALA A 266 -7.41 -1.71 2.63
CA ALA A 266 -8.26 -0.63 3.10
C ALA A 266 -8.33 -0.66 4.64
N VAL A 267 -8.27 0.52 5.23
CA VAL A 267 -8.47 0.75 6.66
C VAL A 267 -9.54 1.80 6.86
N GLY A 268 -10.40 1.59 7.85
CA GLY A 268 -11.58 2.42 8.08
C GLY A 268 -11.64 2.89 9.54
N LEU A 269 -12.55 3.81 9.79
CA LEU A 269 -12.86 4.27 11.13
C LEU A 269 -13.39 3.13 12.00
N ASP A 270 -12.82 2.96 13.19
CA ASP A 270 -13.32 2.04 14.21
C ASP A 270 -14.26 2.71 15.21
N SER A 271 -14.90 1.90 16.05
CA SER A 271 -15.75 2.34 17.16
C SER A 271 -15.05 3.24 18.18
N ASN A 272 -13.72 3.26 18.23
CA ASN A 272 -12.90 4.11 19.10
C ASN A 272 -12.55 5.47 18.45
N GLY A 273 -12.98 5.71 17.22
CA GLY A 273 -12.73 6.95 16.49
C GLY A 273 -11.33 7.03 15.84
N ASN A 274 -10.65 5.90 15.69
CA ASN A 274 -9.34 5.80 15.03
C ASN A 274 -9.48 5.14 13.65
N ILE A 275 -8.56 5.46 12.74
CA ILE A 275 -8.40 4.67 11.51
C ILE A 275 -7.67 3.38 11.89
N TYR A 276 -8.36 2.26 11.81
CA TYR A 276 -7.88 0.99 12.29
C TYR A 276 -7.92 -0.09 11.20
N PRO A 277 -6.94 -1.00 11.18
CA PRO A 277 -6.95 -2.08 10.22
C PRO A 277 -7.92 -3.19 10.61
N GLN A 278 -8.74 -3.61 9.66
CA GLN A 278 -9.68 -4.72 9.88
C GLN A 278 -8.98 -6.06 10.11
N TYR A 279 -7.78 -6.21 9.52
CA TYR A 279 -6.92 -7.38 9.70
C TYR A 279 -5.48 -6.96 9.96
N ARG A 280 -4.80 -7.68 10.84
CA ARG A 280 -3.38 -7.44 11.12
C ARG A 280 -2.51 -7.91 9.96
N LEU A 281 -1.60 -7.06 9.52
CA LEU A 281 -0.64 -7.35 8.46
C LEU A 281 0.61 -8.04 9.02
N TRP A 282 0.41 -9.26 9.56
CA TRP A 282 1.48 -10.05 10.18
C TRP A 282 2.64 -10.33 9.22
N GLY A 283 3.86 -10.19 9.72
CA GLY A 283 5.09 -10.43 8.95
C GLY A 283 5.47 -9.31 7.98
N ALA A 284 4.85 -8.13 8.08
CA ALA A 284 5.31 -6.93 7.37
C ALA A 284 6.58 -6.35 8.01
N ALA A 285 7.55 -5.94 7.19
CA ALA A 285 8.73 -5.23 7.69
C ALA A 285 8.39 -3.79 8.11
N LYS A 286 7.55 -3.14 7.29
CA LYS A 286 7.00 -1.80 7.47
C LYS A 286 5.60 -1.71 6.88
N ILE A 287 4.78 -0.84 7.47
CA ILE A 287 3.43 -0.53 7.02
C ILE A 287 3.26 0.98 7.04
N PHE A 288 2.96 1.56 5.88
CA PHE A 288 2.76 3.00 5.70
C PHE A 288 1.31 3.30 5.36
N ARG A 289 0.69 4.21 6.11
CA ARG A 289 -0.65 4.71 5.83
C ARG A 289 -0.59 5.87 4.87
N PHE A 290 -1.35 5.84 3.77
CA PHE A 290 -1.49 7.02 2.93
C PHE A 290 -2.34 8.09 3.62
N THR A 291 -1.85 9.33 3.58
CA THR A 291 -2.50 10.50 4.17
C THR A 291 -2.70 11.59 3.12
N PHE A 292 -3.78 12.33 3.20
CA PHE A 292 -3.91 13.55 2.39
C PHE A 292 -3.12 14.71 2.99
N LYS A 293 -3.09 14.77 4.33
CA LYS A 293 -2.27 15.69 5.11
C LYS A 293 -0.79 15.45 4.83
N ARG A 294 -0.06 16.54 4.64
CA ARG A 294 1.39 16.54 4.45
C ARG A 294 2.11 16.48 5.79
N HIS A 295 3.00 15.50 5.96
CA HIS A 295 3.79 15.31 7.19
C HIS A 295 5.23 15.82 7.10
N LEU A 296 5.70 16.21 5.91
CA LEU A 296 7.04 16.77 5.67
C LEU A 296 8.21 15.84 5.97
N ILE A 297 7.96 14.55 6.24
CA ILE A 297 8.99 13.57 6.60
C ILE A 297 10.02 13.45 5.47
N TRP A 298 9.57 13.25 4.22
CA TRP A 298 10.49 13.14 3.09
C TRP A 298 11.26 14.45 2.88
N THR A 299 10.54 15.57 2.79
CA THR A 299 11.14 16.85 2.40
C THR A 299 12.11 17.40 3.45
N LYS A 300 11.78 17.27 4.75
CA LYS A 300 12.57 17.84 5.85
C LYS A 300 13.48 16.84 6.54
N GLU A 301 13.12 15.55 6.58
CA GLU A 301 13.86 14.56 7.37
C GLU A 301 14.67 13.58 6.52
N ILE A 302 14.31 13.31 5.26
CA ILE A 302 15.02 12.31 4.44
C ILE A 302 15.85 12.97 3.35
N LYS A 303 15.19 13.75 2.49
CA LYS A 303 15.76 14.38 1.29
C LYS A 303 17.05 15.17 1.57
N PRO A 304 17.20 15.92 2.69
CA PRO A 304 18.43 16.67 2.97
C PRO A 304 19.68 15.79 3.15
N TYR A 305 19.53 14.50 3.40
CA TYR A 305 20.66 13.58 3.62
C TYR A 305 21.14 12.86 2.35
N LEU A 306 20.40 12.95 1.24
CA LEU A 306 20.71 12.23 -0.01
C LEU A 306 22.09 12.61 -0.59
N GLY A 307 22.44 13.89 -0.59
CA GLY A 307 23.67 14.36 -1.23
C GLY A 307 23.72 13.96 -2.71
N MET A 308 24.76 13.21 -3.10
CA MET A 308 24.91 12.64 -4.45
C MET A 308 24.24 11.28 -4.63
N ASP A 309 23.73 10.67 -3.56
CA ASP A 309 23.03 9.39 -3.63
C ASP A 309 21.59 9.64 -4.09
N SER A 310 21.17 8.92 -5.13
CA SER A 310 19.87 9.11 -5.79
C SER A 310 19.01 7.85 -5.81
N PHE A 311 19.46 6.76 -5.18
CA PHE A 311 18.57 5.62 -4.91
C PHE A 311 17.51 6.03 -3.90
N LEU A 312 16.23 5.81 -4.20
CA LEU A 312 15.11 6.20 -3.33
C LEU A 312 14.19 5.00 -3.07
N ILE A 313 13.72 4.87 -1.83
CA ILE A 313 12.66 3.92 -1.50
C ILE A 313 11.33 4.55 -1.94
N ASN A 314 10.69 3.96 -2.95
CA ASN A 314 9.49 4.51 -3.58
C ASN A 314 8.35 4.76 -2.59
N SER A 315 8.20 3.92 -1.57
CA SER A 315 7.09 4.03 -0.59
C SER A 315 7.22 5.18 0.42
N ILE A 316 8.37 5.86 0.47
CA ILE A 316 8.62 6.94 1.45
C ILE A 316 9.23 8.20 0.81
N LYS A 317 9.32 8.26 -0.52
CA LYS A 317 9.87 9.42 -1.26
C LYS A 317 8.84 10.55 -1.51
N HIS A 318 7.88 10.69 -0.60
CA HIS A 318 6.83 11.71 -0.63
C HIS A 318 6.43 12.08 0.82
N ASP A 319 5.63 13.12 1.01
CA ASP A 319 5.26 13.63 2.35
C ASP A 319 3.86 13.18 2.83
N HIS A 320 3.21 12.30 2.06
CA HIS A 320 1.80 11.91 2.22
C HIS A 320 1.66 10.49 2.79
N TRP A 321 2.42 10.21 3.84
CA TRP A 321 2.40 8.94 4.54
C TRP A 321 2.71 9.08 6.04
N LEU A 322 2.28 8.07 6.80
CA LEU A 322 2.68 7.85 8.20
C LEU A 322 3.15 6.41 8.40
N ASP A 323 4.13 6.20 9.27
CA ASP A 323 4.46 4.86 9.75
C ASP A 323 3.41 4.40 10.75
N VAL A 324 2.71 3.32 10.43
CA VAL A 324 1.68 2.72 11.28
C VAL A 324 2.03 1.27 11.66
N THR A 325 3.30 0.88 11.49
CA THR A 325 3.74 -0.51 11.69
C THR A 325 3.40 -1.02 13.09
N SER A 326 3.66 -0.23 14.13
CA SER A 326 3.33 -0.56 15.53
C SER A 326 1.83 -0.66 15.83
N SER A 327 0.99 -0.01 15.02
CA SER A 327 -0.47 -0.11 15.14
C SER A 327 -1.01 -1.45 14.66
N HIS A 328 -0.23 -2.21 13.87
CA HIS A 328 -0.62 -3.50 13.30
C HIS A 328 0.07 -4.69 13.96
N ILE A 329 1.37 -4.56 14.24
CA ILE A 329 2.22 -5.68 14.66
C ILE A 329 3.19 -5.25 15.74
N LYS A 330 3.79 -6.23 16.43
CA LYS A 330 4.88 -5.96 17.37
C LYS A 330 6.11 -5.47 16.63
N THR A 331 6.69 -4.37 17.12
CA THR A 331 7.88 -3.74 16.54
C THR A 331 9.00 -3.58 17.55
N SER A 332 10.21 -3.34 17.06
CA SER A 332 11.36 -2.90 17.87
C SER A 332 12.20 -1.89 17.11
N ASP A 333 12.81 -0.97 17.84
CA ASP A 333 13.90 -0.16 17.32
C ASP A 333 15.17 -1.02 17.22
N VAL A 334 15.87 -0.94 16.08
CA VAL A 334 17.10 -1.71 15.86
C VAL A 334 18.26 -0.76 15.59
N GLY A 335 19.27 -0.80 16.45
CA GLY A 335 20.43 0.10 16.41
C GLY A 335 21.73 -0.61 16.05
N PHE A 336 22.58 0.05 15.27
CA PHE A 336 23.91 -0.43 14.89
C PHE A 336 24.96 0.68 15.00
N LEU A 337 26.16 0.32 15.43
CA LEU A 337 27.35 1.15 15.25
C LEU A 337 28.00 0.83 13.90
N LEU A 338 28.26 1.87 13.13
CA LEU A 338 28.95 1.80 11.86
C LEU A 338 30.43 2.20 12.02
N PRO A 339 31.34 1.65 11.20
CA PRO A 339 32.74 2.05 11.19
C PRO A 339 32.89 3.53 10.83
N LYS A 340 33.90 4.18 11.40
CA LYS A 340 34.21 5.60 11.13
C LYS A 340 34.46 5.87 9.63
N ALA A 341 34.96 4.89 8.89
CA ALA A 341 35.20 4.97 7.44
C ALA A 341 33.93 5.20 6.60
N ILE A 342 32.73 4.87 7.12
CA ILE A 342 31.47 5.15 6.41
C ILE A 342 31.19 6.65 6.48
N SER A 343 31.33 7.34 5.36
CA SER A 343 31.12 8.80 5.24
C SER A 343 29.65 9.21 5.01
N LYS A 344 28.74 8.23 4.83
CA LYS A 344 27.32 8.48 4.56
C LYS A 344 26.59 9.06 5.77
N LYS A 345 25.53 9.83 5.50
CA LYS A 345 24.68 10.48 6.52
C LYS A 345 23.45 9.67 6.91
N PHE A 346 23.17 8.59 6.19
CA PHE A 346 22.05 7.71 6.44
C PHE A 346 22.36 6.30 5.92
N ALA A 347 21.63 5.31 6.41
CA ALA A 347 21.69 3.92 5.96
C ALA A 347 20.27 3.41 5.71
N TYR A 348 20.17 2.30 4.99
CA TYR A 348 18.95 1.55 4.79
C TYR A 348 18.95 0.27 5.60
N ILE A 349 17.74 -0.18 5.93
CA ILE A 349 17.49 -1.55 6.38
C ILE A 349 16.65 -2.26 5.31
N CYS A 350 17.08 -3.46 4.98
CA CYS A 350 16.52 -4.26 3.89
C CYS A 350 15.80 -5.47 4.44
N ALA A 351 14.67 -5.83 3.84
CA ALA A 351 14.03 -7.14 4.02
C ALA A 351 14.36 -8.03 2.81
N TYR A 352 14.36 -9.35 3.00
CA TYR A 352 14.54 -10.28 1.88
C TYR A 352 13.21 -10.45 1.13
N ASN A 353 13.19 -10.21 -0.18
CA ASN A 353 12.01 -10.32 -1.02
C ASN A 353 12.40 -10.54 -2.49
N TYR A 354 11.75 -11.47 -3.19
CA TYR A 354 12.05 -11.86 -4.58
C TYR A 354 13.55 -12.10 -4.83
N GLY A 355 14.16 -12.93 -3.98
CA GLY A 355 15.56 -13.34 -4.13
C GLY A 355 16.61 -12.30 -3.73
N ARG A 356 16.21 -11.11 -3.26
CA ARG A 356 17.12 -9.97 -3.02
C ARG A 356 16.84 -9.32 -1.66
N TRP A 357 17.89 -8.74 -1.08
CA TRP A 357 17.77 -7.81 0.05
C TRP A 357 17.36 -6.44 -0.49
N GLN A 358 16.15 -5.99 -0.18
CA GLN A 358 15.59 -4.77 -0.72
C GLN A 358 15.32 -3.74 0.39
N PRO A 359 15.78 -2.48 0.26
CA PRO A 359 15.52 -1.42 1.23
C PRO A 359 14.02 -1.20 1.48
N VAL A 360 13.62 -1.27 2.74
CA VAL A 360 12.23 -1.05 3.19
C VAL A 360 12.11 0.17 4.09
N PHE A 361 13.21 0.59 4.72
CA PHE A 361 13.23 1.78 5.57
C PHE A 361 14.64 2.37 5.66
N TRP A 362 14.74 3.51 6.35
CA TRP A 362 15.97 4.29 6.47
C TRP A 362 16.25 4.66 7.93
N GLY A 363 17.48 5.08 8.21
CA GLY A 363 17.87 5.67 9.48
C GLY A 363 19.00 6.67 9.28
N LYS A 364 18.93 7.81 9.98
CA LYS A 364 20.02 8.79 10.03
C LYS A 364 21.22 8.20 10.75
N ILE A 365 22.41 8.42 10.21
CA ILE A 365 23.69 8.11 10.87
C ILE A 365 24.07 9.35 11.68
N ASP A 366 24.21 9.19 12.99
CA ASP A 366 24.61 10.28 13.88
C ASP A 366 26.13 10.51 13.89
N GLN A 367 26.55 11.53 14.64
CA GLN A 367 27.97 11.90 14.81
C GLN A 367 28.84 10.78 15.42
N ASN A 368 28.23 9.87 16.19
CA ASN A 368 28.87 8.71 16.81
C ASN A 368 28.81 7.47 15.90
N LYS A 369 28.42 7.64 14.63
CA LYS A 369 28.22 6.56 13.65
C LYS A 369 27.17 5.55 14.06
N LYS A 370 26.26 5.92 14.97
CA LYS A 370 25.10 5.09 15.31
C LYS A 370 23.97 5.37 14.33
N VAL A 371 23.33 4.31 13.86
CA VAL A 371 22.06 4.36 13.13
C VAL A 371 21.01 3.58 13.90
N VAL A 372 19.78 4.10 13.94
CA VAL A 372 18.63 3.41 14.53
C VAL A 372 17.50 3.38 13.52
N PHE A 373 17.01 2.18 13.23
CA PHE A 373 15.82 1.95 12.44
C PHE A 373 14.65 1.77 13.39
N LYS A 374 13.74 2.75 13.42
CA LYS A 374 12.62 2.75 14.36
C LYS A 374 11.55 1.76 13.96
N GLU A 375 10.83 1.21 14.93
CA GLU A 375 9.59 0.42 14.76
C GLU A 375 9.65 -0.64 13.65
N MET A 376 10.72 -1.43 13.60
CA MET A 376 10.84 -2.52 12.62
C MET A 376 9.99 -3.72 13.03
N GLY A 377 9.27 -4.32 12.08
CA GLY A 377 8.48 -5.53 12.33
C GLY A 377 9.35 -6.68 12.84
N ARG A 378 8.87 -7.39 13.86
CA ARG A 378 9.57 -8.53 14.49
C ARG A 378 9.35 -9.84 13.73
N ASN A 379 10.18 -10.83 14.04
CA ASN A 379 10.25 -12.15 13.41
C ASN A 379 10.55 -12.09 11.90
N ILE A 380 11.50 -11.22 11.52
CA ILE A 380 11.86 -10.93 10.13
C ILE A 380 13.37 -10.91 9.98
N LEU A 381 13.86 -11.43 8.85
CA LEU A 381 15.25 -11.29 8.45
C LEU A 381 15.52 -9.92 7.85
N TYR A 382 16.57 -9.28 8.33
CA TYR A 382 17.04 -7.98 7.86
C TYR A 382 18.52 -8.00 7.48
N CYS A 383 18.90 -7.07 6.61
CA CYS A 383 20.29 -6.75 6.31
C CYS A 383 20.44 -5.23 6.19
N LEU A 384 21.56 -4.67 6.64
CA LEU A 384 21.84 -3.25 6.47
C LEU A 384 22.33 -3.01 5.04
N ALA A 385 22.08 -1.80 4.53
CA ALA A 385 22.68 -1.34 3.29
C ALA A 385 23.10 0.12 3.39
N ILE A 386 24.14 0.46 2.65
CA ILE A 386 24.70 1.80 2.56
C ILE A 386 24.39 2.36 1.17
N PRO A 387 23.87 3.60 1.06
CA PRO A 387 23.66 4.25 -0.22
C PRO A 387 24.94 4.32 -1.06
N ASN A 388 24.83 4.07 -2.36
CA ASN A 388 25.95 4.11 -3.30
C ASN A 388 25.48 4.64 -4.67
N GLY A 389 25.44 5.98 -4.79
CA GLY A 389 25.00 6.65 -6.01
C GLY A 389 23.55 6.31 -6.34
N LYS A 390 23.32 5.69 -7.49
CA LYS A 390 22.00 5.23 -7.96
C LYS A 390 21.56 3.89 -7.36
N SER A 391 22.38 3.27 -6.52
CA SER A 391 22.14 1.96 -5.91
C SER A 391 22.46 1.98 -4.41
N TYR A 392 22.60 0.79 -3.83
CA TYR A 392 23.03 0.55 -2.46
C TYR A 392 23.94 -0.67 -2.42
N SER A 393 24.74 -0.79 -1.36
CA SER A 393 25.60 -1.93 -1.10
C SER A 393 25.26 -2.51 0.26
N LEU A 394 25.11 -3.84 0.34
CA LEU A 394 24.85 -4.52 1.60
C LEU A 394 26.02 -4.31 2.57
N TYR A 395 25.70 -4.21 3.85
CA TYR A 395 26.67 -3.94 4.88
C TYR A 395 26.43 -4.82 6.10
N GLY A 396 27.50 -5.48 6.54
CA GLY A 396 27.48 -6.39 7.66
C GLY A 396 26.69 -7.68 7.38
N GLN A 397 26.47 -8.43 8.45
CA GLN A 397 25.80 -9.71 8.40
C GLN A 397 24.27 -9.55 8.51
N ALA A 398 23.53 -10.30 7.70
CA ALA A 398 22.10 -10.47 7.85
C ALA A 398 21.76 -11.02 9.25
N PHE A 399 20.61 -10.63 9.77
CA PHE A 399 20.19 -10.96 11.13
C PHE A 399 18.68 -11.15 11.20
N LEU A 400 18.25 -12.02 12.10
CA LEU A 400 16.86 -12.15 12.49
C LEU A 400 16.59 -11.17 13.62
N LEU A 401 15.60 -10.28 13.44
CA LEU A 401 14.96 -9.63 14.57
C LEU A 401 13.87 -10.58 15.06
N ASP A 402 14.08 -11.25 16.20
CA ASP A 402 13.17 -12.31 16.63
C ASP A 402 11.84 -11.79 17.21
N THR A 403 10.97 -12.69 17.66
CA THR A 403 9.65 -12.35 18.24
C THR A 403 9.74 -11.50 19.51
N ALA A 404 10.82 -11.62 20.28
CA ALA A 404 11.08 -10.80 21.46
C ALA A 404 11.70 -9.44 21.10
N GLY A 405 12.13 -9.26 19.85
CA GLY A 405 12.81 -8.06 19.38
C GLY A 405 14.32 -8.10 19.60
N VAL A 406 14.88 -9.29 19.78
CA VAL A 406 16.32 -9.51 19.95
C VAL A 406 16.94 -9.82 18.59
N VAL A 407 18.09 -9.19 18.33
CA VAL A 407 18.89 -9.43 17.12
C VAL A 407 19.68 -10.74 17.25
N LYS A 408 19.40 -11.70 16.37
CA LYS A 408 20.09 -12.99 16.24
C LYS A 408 20.82 -13.08 14.91
N LYS A 409 22.08 -13.54 14.93
CA LYS A 409 22.92 -13.71 13.72
C LYS A 409 23.22 -15.19 13.53
N TYR A 410 23.13 -15.64 12.28
CA TYR A 410 23.43 -17.02 11.88
C TYR A 410 24.75 -17.04 11.12
N ARG A 411 25.82 -17.46 11.78
CA ARG A 411 27.17 -17.56 11.22
C ARG A 411 27.47 -19.01 10.86
N PRO A 412 27.79 -19.33 9.60
CA PRO A 412 28.12 -20.69 9.20
C PRO A 412 29.33 -21.20 10.01
N LEU A 413 29.18 -22.40 10.57
CA LEU A 413 30.26 -23.12 11.25
C LEU A 413 30.81 -24.16 10.29
N TYR A 414 31.90 -23.84 9.60
CA TYR A 414 32.45 -24.70 8.54
C TYR A 414 33.01 -26.05 9.04
N HIS A 415 33.40 -26.14 10.31
CA HIS A 415 33.89 -27.38 10.94
C HIS A 415 32.76 -28.26 11.49
N ALA A 416 31.53 -27.74 11.59
CA ALA A 416 30.38 -28.45 12.12
C ALA A 416 29.32 -28.54 11.02
N VAL A 417 29.08 -29.74 10.51
CA VAL A 417 28.18 -29.95 9.37
C VAL A 417 26.81 -30.47 9.77
N THR A 418 25.81 -30.25 8.91
CA THR A 418 24.45 -30.75 9.09
C THR A 418 23.88 -31.28 7.77
N ASN A 419 22.92 -32.19 7.88
CA ASN A 419 22.19 -32.77 6.76
C ASN A 419 20.75 -32.23 6.79
N LEU A 420 20.23 -31.83 5.63
CA LEU A 420 18.93 -31.20 5.51
C LEU A 420 18.03 -32.05 4.60
N THR A 421 16.84 -32.39 5.10
CA THR A 421 15.75 -32.91 4.30
C THR A 421 14.77 -31.77 4.03
N VAL A 422 14.74 -31.31 2.80
CA VAL A 422 14.02 -30.10 2.38
C VAL A 422 12.75 -30.49 1.65
N SER A 423 11.61 -29.87 1.98
CA SER A 423 10.30 -30.21 1.41
C SER A 423 9.63 -29.10 0.60
N LYS A 424 10.04 -27.85 0.79
CA LYS A 424 9.53 -26.69 0.06
C LYS A 424 10.63 -25.70 -0.30
N VAL A 425 10.34 -24.83 -1.28
CA VAL A 425 11.21 -23.71 -1.68
C VAL A 425 10.80 -22.36 -1.10
N ASN A 426 9.55 -22.23 -0.63
CA ASN A 426 9.05 -21.05 0.07
C ASN A 426 7.81 -21.41 0.92
N THR A 427 7.05 -20.42 1.37
CA THR A 427 5.88 -20.58 2.24
C THR A 427 4.58 -20.91 1.51
N GLY A 428 4.56 -20.88 0.17
CA GLY A 428 3.36 -21.12 -0.64
C GLY A 428 2.88 -22.57 -0.61
N SER A 429 1.58 -22.79 -0.83
CA SER A 429 0.96 -24.12 -0.93
C SER A 429 1.63 -24.99 -1.98
N ASP A 430 1.86 -24.43 -3.18
CA ASP A 430 2.35 -25.15 -4.37
C ASP A 430 3.87 -25.12 -4.53
N SER A 431 4.59 -24.80 -3.45
CA SER A 431 6.05 -24.63 -3.44
C SER A 431 6.83 -25.90 -3.06
N TRP A 432 6.16 -27.05 -3.06
CA TRP A 432 6.74 -28.34 -2.70
C TRP A 432 7.75 -28.84 -3.74
N ILE A 433 8.69 -29.68 -3.29
CA ILE A 433 9.72 -30.29 -4.14
C ILE A 433 9.09 -31.30 -5.10
N LYS A 434 9.28 -31.16 -6.41
CA LYS A 434 8.66 -32.04 -7.40
C LYS A 434 9.69 -32.99 -8.00
N LYS A 435 9.33 -34.25 -8.18
CA LYS A 435 10.15 -35.28 -8.81
C LYS A 435 10.60 -34.85 -10.22
N GLY A 436 11.85 -35.17 -10.56
CA GLY A 436 12.45 -34.86 -11.86
C GLY A 436 12.94 -33.42 -12.00
N GLU A 437 12.62 -32.54 -11.05
CA GLU A 437 13.07 -31.15 -11.08
C GLU A 437 14.44 -30.98 -10.42
N LYS A 438 15.21 -30.03 -10.94
CA LYS A 438 16.56 -29.69 -10.45
C LYS A 438 16.48 -28.64 -9.35
N TYR A 439 17.16 -28.87 -8.24
CA TYR A 439 17.20 -27.95 -7.10
C TYR A 439 18.63 -27.65 -6.66
N THR A 440 18.94 -26.37 -6.46
CA THR A 440 20.21 -25.89 -5.92
C THR A 440 19.99 -25.37 -4.50
N LEU A 441 20.70 -25.95 -3.53
CA LEU A 441 20.72 -25.50 -2.15
C LEU A 441 21.93 -24.58 -1.94
N SER A 442 21.70 -23.43 -1.32
CA SER A 442 22.73 -22.45 -0.95
C SER A 442 22.68 -22.19 0.56
N TYR A 443 23.81 -21.79 1.14
CA TYR A 443 23.88 -21.23 2.49
C TYR A 443 24.38 -19.77 2.42
N LEU A 444 24.09 -18.98 3.46
CA LEU A 444 24.53 -17.60 3.57
C LEU A 444 25.88 -17.55 4.30
N ASP A 445 26.87 -16.90 3.69
CA ASP A 445 28.18 -16.71 4.29
C ASP A 445 28.20 -15.56 5.32
N GLU A 446 29.34 -15.36 5.98
CA GLU A 446 29.57 -14.30 6.96
C GLU A 446 29.43 -12.87 6.40
N ASN A 447 29.50 -12.72 5.07
CA ASN A 447 29.38 -11.45 4.34
C ASN A 447 27.98 -11.23 3.75
N SER A 448 26.99 -12.03 4.16
CA SER A 448 25.62 -12.01 3.63
C SER A 448 25.51 -12.34 2.14
N GLN A 449 26.45 -13.12 1.60
CA GLN A 449 26.41 -13.62 0.23
C GLN A 449 25.95 -15.07 0.21
N TRP A 450 25.13 -15.41 -0.78
CA TRP A 450 24.70 -16.79 -1.00
C TRP A 450 25.83 -17.59 -1.66
N LYS A 451 26.20 -18.72 -1.05
CA LYS A 451 27.14 -19.70 -1.60
C LYS A 451 26.37 -20.97 -1.93
N ASP A 452 26.45 -21.40 -3.17
CA ASP A 452 25.85 -22.66 -3.58
C ASP A 452 26.60 -23.82 -2.94
N HIS A 453 25.85 -24.71 -2.32
CA HIS A 453 26.37 -25.93 -1.70
C HIS A 453 26.40 -27.06 -2.72
N GLY A 454 25.29 -27.27 -3.42
CA GLY A 454 25.15 -28.36 -4.36
C GLY A 454 23.83 -28.31 -5.11
N THR A 455 23.77 -29.06 -6.21
CA THR A 455 22.59 -29.17 -7.04
C THR A 455 22.22 -30.63 -7.26
N GLN A 456 20.95 -30.96 -7.11
CA GLN A 456 20.44 -32.33 -7.21
C GLN A 456 19.11 -32.35 -7.96
N ILE A 457 18.78 -33.49 -8.56
CA ILE A 457 17.46 -33.75 -9.15
C ILE A 457 16.64 -34.49 -8.10
N ALA A 458 15.42 -34.03 -7.83
CA ALA A 458 14.56 -34.71 -6.86
C ALA A 458 14.09 -36.07 -7.41
N GLU A 459 14.38 -37.14 -6.69
CA GLU A 459 14.01 -38.51 -7.09
C GLU A 459 12.54 -38.87 -6.77
N ARG A 460 11.93 -38.12 -5.84
CA ARG A 460 10.53 -38.25 -5.42
C ARG A 460 9.93 -36.90 -5.09
N ASP A 461 8.60 -36.87 -5.02
CA ASP A 461 7.88 -35.68 -4.62
C ASP A 461 8.06 -35.39 -3.12
N SER A 462 7.87 -34.13 -2.79
CA SER A 462 7.83 -33.54 -1.45
C SER A 462 9.12 -33.52 -0.65
N ILE A 463 10.20 -34.20 -1.04
CA ILE A 463 11.47 -34.15 -0.29
C ILE A 463 12.72 -34.30 -1.17
N ILE A 464 13.79 -33.63 -0.75
CA ILE A 464 15.15 -33.77 -1.28
C ILE A 464 16.17 -33.61 -0.15
N ASP A 465 17.21 -34.45 -0.15
CA ASP A 465 18.20 -34.53 0.91
C ASP A 465 19.53 -33.92 0.49
N PHE A 466 20.09 -33.01 1.28
CA PHE A 466 21.43 -32.46 1.09
C PHE A 466 22.30 -32.77 2.30
N LYS A 467 23.54 -33.20 2.06
CA LYS A 467 24.47 -33.61 3.13
C LYS A 467 25.63 -32.64 3.28
N ASN A 468 26.23 -32.62 4.46
CA ASN A 468 27.48 -31.92 4.77
C ASN A 468 27.44 -30.39 4.59
N LEU A 469 26.33 -29.73 4.94
CA LEU A 469 26.24 -28.26 4.92
C LEU A 469 26.85 -27.63 6.17
N PRO A 470 27.47 -26.43 6.09
CA PRO A 470 27.85 -25.68 7.29
C PRO A 470 26.65 -25.43 8.20
N SER A 471 26.75 -25.84 9.46
CA SER A 471 25.69 -25.62 10.45
C SER A 471 25.59 -24.14 10.87
N ASN A 472 24.51 -23.78 11.58
CA ASN A 472 24.27 -22.42 12.09
C ASN A 472 24.23 -21.31 11.00
N SER A 473 23.82 -21.65 9.77
CA SER A 473 23.61 -20.68 8.68
C SER A 473 22.13 -20.49 8.35
N LEU A 474 21.86 -19.49 7.52
CA LEU A 474 20.61 -19.37 6.76
C LEU A 474 20.77 -20.14 5.45
N TYR A 475 19.77 -20.94 5.11
CA TYR A 475 19.75 -21.73 3.88
C TYR A 475 18.69 -21.21 2.93
N ARG A 476 18.84 -21.55 1.65
CA ARG A 476 17.88 -21.24 0.59
C ARG A 476 17.95 -22.29 -0.48
N ILE A 477 16.80 -22.75 -0.97
CA ILE A 477 16.73 -23.73 -2.07
C ILE A 477 16.02 -23.13 -3.28
N LYS A 478 16.62 -23.24 -4.46
CA LYS A 478 16.05 -22.74 -5.72
C LYS A 478 15.71 -23.90 -6.64
N LYS A 479 14.57 -23.81 -7.32
CA LYS A 479 14.18 -24.72 -8.42
C LYS A 479 14.79 -24.20 -9.72
N GLY A 480 15.74 -24.92 -10.31
CA GLY A 480 16.31 -24.64 -11.64
C GLY A 480 16.53 -23.15 -11.92
N LEU A 481 16.10 -22.71 -13.11
CA LEU A 481 15.96 -21.29 -13.45
C LEU A 481 14.66 -20.76 -12.81
N ASP A 482 14.71 -20.39 -11.53
CA ASP A 482 13.59 -19.73 -10.84
C ASP A 482 13.44 -18.29 -11.34
N GLU A 483 12.78 -18.11 -12.48
CA GLU A 483 12.60 -16.80 -13.15
C GLU A 483 11.95 -15.75 -12.22
N ARG A 484 11.00 -16.19 -11.39
CA ARG A 484 10.28 -15.34 -10.44
C ARG A 484 11.06 -15.08 -9.15
N ASN A 485 12.18 -15.77 -8.91
CA ASN A 485 13.00 -15.69 -7.71
C ASN A 485 12.18 -15.82 -6.42
N LEU A 486 11.28 -16.80 -6.36
CA LEU A 486 10.35 -16.96 -5.24
C LEU A 486 10.96 -17.67 -4.02
N SER A 487 12.16 -18.22 -4.15
CA SER A 487 12.84 -18.90 -3.05
C SER A 487 13.06 -18.00 -1.82
N ARG A 488 12.75 -18.53 -0.63
CA ARG A 488 12.88 -17.83 0.65
C ARG A 488 14.04 -18.36 1.51
N PRO A 489 14.64 -17.55 2.38
CA PRO A 489 15.58 -18.03 3.37
C PRO A 489 14.86 -18.84 4.45
N PHE A 490 15.56 -19.83 5.01
CA PHE A 490 15.08 -20.58 6.17
C PHE A 490 16.24 -20.96 7.08
N ILE A 491 15.93 -21.22 8.35
CA ILE A 491 16.81 -21.99 9.23
C ILE A 491 16.33 -23.43 9.28
N TYR A 492 17.21 -24.36 9.63
CA TYR A 492 16.88 -25.77 9.79
C TYR A 492 16.91 -26.15 11.27
N THR A 493 15.80 -26.70 11.75
CA THR A 493 15.60 -27.10 13.16
C THR A 493 15.26 -28.59 13.24
N SER A 494 15.08 -29.12 14.45
CA SER A 494 14.57 -30.49 14.64
C SER A 494 13.21 -30.72 14.00
N ASN A 495 12.42 -29.66 13.81
CA ASN A 495 11.09 -29.70 13.18
C ASN A 495 11.15 -29.42 11.66
N GLY A 496 12.34 -29.40 11.07
CA GLY A 496 12.56 -29.12 9.65
C GLY A 496 12.74 -27.63 9.35
N GLN A 497 12.27 -27.20 8.17
CA GLN A 497 12.45 -25.84 7.65
C GLN A 497 11.60 -24.83 8.43
N GLN A 498 12.24 -23.81 8.98
CA GLN A 498 11.58 -22.64 9.54
C GLN A 498 11.89 -21.42 8.66
N TRP A 499 10.85 -20.93 7.99
CA TRP A 499 10.94 -19.91 6.95
C TRP A 499 10.97 -18.49 7.50
N TYR A 500 11.66 -17.62 6.77
CA TYR A 500 11.68 -16.20 7.02
C TYR A 500 11.54 -15.37 5.76
#